data_AF-A0A7C2TQ16-F1
#
_entry.id   AF-A0A7C2TQ16-F1
#
_cell.length_a   1.000
_cell.length_b   1.000
_cell.length_c   1.000
_cell.angle_alpha   90.00
_cell.angle_beta   90.00
_cell.angle_gamma   90.00
#
_symmetry.space_group_name_H-M   'P 1'
#
loop_
_entity.id
_entity.type
_entity.pdbx_description
1 polymer ?
#
loop_
_entity_poly.entity_id
_entity_poly.type
_entity_poly.pdbx_seq_one_letter_code
_entity_poly.pdbx_strand_id
1 'polypeptide(L)'
;TVHLGEIEEHEAVFDDVPRRTVTTSMDRLWSQKNLQRHHDMHVHWHATHVAERLRELVERYHFDRLIVGGAVEAVGELLRVLPKRLSERVAGTISVPVTASVSDVLAEVRRLEEQVERQTEHQLVESLLTAAGKGDRAVVGPTATLEALHEGRVRRLIYVGDHALTGSACAQCGALFWEPQRETCWYCGGKLEAVPDFLNRVLERTLAVGGSVEEVRGPAAEKLKAAGGLGAFLRY
;
A
#
# COMPACT_ATOMS: atom_id res chain seq x y z
N THR A 1 -3.87 -14.07 8.37
CA THR A 1 -3.44 -13.17 7.30
C THR A 1 -4.67 -12.60 6.64
N VAL A 2 -4.57 -11.40 6.06
CA VAL A 2 -5.62 -10.88 5.17
C VAL A 2 -5.10 -11.06 3.76
N HIS A 3 -5.83 -11.81 2.94
CA HIS A 3 -5.48 -12.06 1.55
C HIS A 3 -6.76 -11.98 0.72
N LEU A 4 -6.75 -11.15 -0.34
CA LEU A 4 -7.93 -10.90 -1.20
C LEU A 4 -9.19 -10.45 -0.43
N GLY A 5 -9.02 -9.72 0.68
CA GLY A 5 -10.13 -9.17 1.46
C GLY A 5 -10.81 -10.18 2.41
N GLU A 6 -10.29 -11.40 2.52
CA GLU A 6 -10.72 -12.43 3.46
C GLU A 6 -9.69 -12.59 4.58
N ILE A 7 -10.17 -12.85 5.81
CA ILE A 7 -9.31 -13.16 6.95
C ILE A 7 -9.14 -14.68 7.01
N GLU A 8 -7.91 -15.13 6.88
CA GLU A 8 -7.53 -16.50 7.21
C GLU A 8 -6.85 -16.50 8.58
N GLU A 9 -7.41 -17.26 9.52
CA GLU A 9 -6.81 -17.44 10.84
C GLU A 9 -5.79 -18.58 10.78
N HIS A 10 -4.52 -18.30 11.12
CA HIS A 10 -3.43 -19.26 10.98
C HIS A 10 -2.98 -19.86 12.31
N GLU A 11 -2.94 -19.07 13.39
CA GLU A 11 -2.40 -19.53 14.66
C GLU A 11 -2.96 -18.68 15.81
N ALA A 12 -3.41 -19.36 16.88
CA ALA A 12 -3.83 -18.74 18.12
C ALA A 12 -2.82 -19.07 19.22
N VAL A 13 -2.17 -18.04 19.76
CA VAL A 13 -1.25 -18.17 20.90
C VAL A 13 -1.97 -17.70 22.16
N PHE A 14 -2.10 -18.58 23.14
CA PHE A 14 -2.71 -18.27 24.44
C PHE A 14 -1.66 -18.36 25.53
N ASP A 15 -1.46 -17.28 26.29
CA ASP A 15 -0.71 -17.27 27.54
C ASP A 15 -1.59 -16.73 28.68
N ASP A 16 -1.46 -17.27 29.89
CA ASP A 16 -2.24 -16.85 31.06
C ASP A 16 -1.67 -15.53 31.62
N VAL A 17 -2.38 -14.42 31.39
CA VAL A 17 -1.99 -13.09 31.88
C VAL A 17 -2.86 -12.71 33.09
N PRO A 18 -2.27 -12.53 34.30
CA PRO A 18 -3.03 -12.17 35.50
C PRO A 18 -3.77 -10.83 35.36
N ARG A 19 -5.00 -10.70 35.86
CA ARG A 19 -5.78 -9.45 35.76
C ARG A 19 -5.22 -8.31 36.62
N ARG A 20 -5.17 -7.10 36.07
CA ARG A 20 -4.86 -5.88 36.82
C ARG A 20 -5.97 -5.55 37.82
N THR A 21 -5.60 -5.29 39.08
CA THR A 21 -6.54 -4.93 40.15
C THR A 21 -6.25 -3.52 40.67
N VAL A 22 -7.24 -2.63 40.64
CA VAL A 22 -7.15 -1.27 41.20
C VAL A 22 -7.89 -1.25 42.53
N THR A 23 -7.25 -0.76 43.61
CA THR A 23 -7.85 -0.68 44.95
C THR A 23 -7.33 0.56 45.69
N THR A 24 -8.16 1.19 46.53
CA THR A 24 -7.93 2.52 47.09
C THR A 24 -7.45 2.52 48.56
N SER A 25 -6.83 1.44 49.04
CA SER A 25 -6.44 1.26 50.46
C SER A 25 -4.92 1.26 50.67
N MET A 26 -4.43 1.96 51.70
CA MET A 26 -3.00 2.20 51.97
C MET A 26 -2.16 0.93 52.18
N ASP A 27 -2.69 -0.06 52.89
CA ASP A 27 -1.98 -1.32 53.19
C ASP A 27 -1.76 -2.22 51.96
N ARG A 28 -2.53 -1.97 50.89
CA ARG A 28 -2.41 -2.70 49.61
C ARG A 28 -1.56 -1.96 48.57
N LEU A 29 -1.07 -0.74 48.82
CA LEU A 29 -0.21 0.02 47.90
C LEU A 29 1.15 -0.67 47.64
N TRP A 30 1.76 -1.28 48.66
CA TRP A 30 3.00 -2.06 48.48
C TRP A 30 2.76 -3.40 47.76
N SER A 31 1.63 -4.06 48.05
CA SER A 31 1.18 -5.26 47.32
C SER A 31 0.82 -4.94 45.87
N GLN A 32 0.29 -3.75 45.58
CA GLN A 32 -0.05 -3.28 44.24
C GLN A 32 1.19 -3.08 43.37
N LYS A 33 2.29 -2.54 43.92
CA LYS A 33 3.54 -2.41 43.15
C LYS A 33 4.11 -3.77 42.73
N ASN A 34 4.05 -4.77 43.61
CA ASN A 34 4.51 -6.13 43.28
C ASN A 34 3.56 -6.81 42.30
N LEU A 35 2.24 -6.63 42.45
CA LEU A 35 1.24 -7.19 41.54
C LEU A 35 1.31 -6.55 40.15
N GLN A 36 1.57 -5.24 40.08
CA GLN A 36 1.79 -4.52 38.83
C GLN A 36 3.05 -5.03 38.13
N ARG A 37 4.18 -5.17 38.84
CA ARG A 37 5.42 -5.74 38.26
C ARG A 37 5.21 -7.16 37.74
N HIS A 38 4.43 -7.96 38.45
CA HIS A 38 4.10 -9.31 38.02
C HIS A 38 3.25 -9.29 36.75
N HIS A 39 2.23 -8.44 36.69
CA HIS A 39 1.43 -8.21 35.48
C HIS A 39 2.31 -7.78 34.30
N ASP A 40 3.15 -6.75 34.48
CA ASP A 40 4.01 -6.21 33.43
C ASP A 40 5.01 -7.27 32.91
N MET A 41 5.51 -8.13 33.81
CA MET A 41 6.39 -9.23 33.45
C MET A 41 5.68 -10.28 32.58
N HIS A 42 4.43 -10.64 32.90
CA HIS A 42 3.63 -11.55 32.07
C HIS A 42 3.30 -10.95 30.71
N VAL A 43 3.00 -9.65 30.64
CA VAL A 43 2.81 -8.94 29.36
C VAL A 43 4.10 -8.99 28.53
N HIS A 44 5.26 -8.75 29.14
CA HIS A 44 6.55 -8.80 28.46
C HIS A 44 6.89 -10.21 27.94
N TRP A 45 6.66 -11.25 28.75
CA TRP A 45 6.89 -12.64 28.33
C TRP A 45 5.98 -13.05 27.17
N HIS A 46 4.70 -12.72 27.25
CA HIS A 46 3.76 -12.97 26.16
C HIS A 46 4.18 -12.23 24.88
N ALA A 47 4.54 -10.95 24.99
CA ALA A 47 5.01 -10.16 23.85
C ALA A 47 6.26 -10.77 23.20
N THR A 48 7.20 -11.27 24.01
CA THR A 48 8.42 -11.92 23.51
C THR A 48 8.09 -13.24 22.80
N HIS A 49 7.22 -14.06 23.37
CA HIS A 49 6.76 -15.31 22.76
C HIS A 49 6.05 -15.04 21.42
N VAL A 50 5.15 -14.05 21.37
CA VAL A 50 4.48 -13.64 20.13
C VAL A 50 5.48 -13.16 19.08
N ALA A 51 6.50 -12.38 19.47
CA ALA A 51 7.53 -11.91 18.54
C ALA A 51 8.34 -13.06 17.92
N GLU A 52 8.64 -14.11 18.69
CA GLU A 52 9.31 -15.31 18.19
C GLU A 52 8.44 -16.07 17.17
N ARG A 53 7.14 -16.22 17.46
CA ARG A 53 6.18 -16.86 16.54
C ARG A 53 5.97 -16.06 15.26
N LEU A 54 5.86 -14.73 15.37
CA LEU A 54 5.76 -13.86 14.19
C LEU A 54 6.94 -14.04 13.24
N ARG A 55 8.16 -14.24 13.76
CA ARG A 55 9.33 -14.53 12.93
C ARG A 55 9.16 -15.82 12.11
N GLU A 56 8.65 -16.89 12.73
CA GLU A 56 8.37 -18.17 12.04
C GLU A 56 7.30 -17.99 10.95
N LEU A 57 6.26 -17.20 11.23
CA LEU A 57 5.19 -16.91 10.28
C LEU A 57 5.67 -16.09 9.08
N VAL A 58 6.60 -15.16 9.27
CA VAL A 58 7.16 -14.33 8.17
C VAL A 58 7.96 -15.19 7.21
N GLU A 59 8.72 -16.16 7.73
CA GLU A 59 9.48 -17.10 6.91
C GLU A 59 8.56 -18.05 6.14
N ARG A 60 7.39 -18.40 6.68
CA ARG A 60 6.43 -19.30 6.05
C ARG A 60 5.53 -18.62 5.00
N TYR A 61 5.01 -17.43 5.31
CA TYR A 61 3.96 -16.78 4.52
C TYR A 61 4.44 -15.54 3.75
N HIS A 62 5.66 -15.07 3.98
CA HIS A 62 6.28 -13.96 3.24
C HIS A 62 5.41 -12.69 3.11
N PHE A 63 4.69 -12.29 4.15
CA PHE A 63 3.85 -11.10 4.10
C PHE A 63 4.68 -9.79 4.08
N ASP A 64 4.27 -8.82 3.26
CA ASP A 64 4.98 -7.54 3.10
C ASP A 64 4.66 -6.51 4.19
N ARG A 65 3.48 -6.63 4.83
CA ARG A 65 2.97 -5.69 5.83
C ARG A 65 2.43 -6.42 7.06
N LEU A 66 2.64 -5.82 8.23
CA LEU A 66 2.17 -6.29 9.53
C LEU A 66 1.25 -5.24 10.15
N ILE A 67 0.05 -5.63 10.56
CA ILE A 67 -0.86 -4.81 11.35
C ILE A 67 -0.97 -5.45 12.73
N VAL A 68 -0.75 -4.65 13.78
CA VAL A 68 -0.79 -5.15 15.16
C VAL A 68 -2.07 -4.67 15.82
N GLY A 69 -2.92 -5.62 16.23
CA GLY A 69 -4.19 -5.35 16.89
C GLY A 69 -4.20 -5.74 18.36
N GLY A 70 -4.75 -4.89 19.24
CA GLY A 70 -4.98 -5.27 20.63
C GLY A 70 -5.07 -4.08 21.59
N ALA A 71 -5.00 -4.37 22.89
CA ALA A 71 -4.96 -3.34 23.92
C ALA A 71 -3.66 -2.52 23.83
N VAL A 72 -3.76 -1.20 24.07
CA VAL A 72 -2.64 -0.23 23.92
C VAL A 72 -1.36 -0.67 24.64
N GLU A 73 -1.48 -1.22 25.85
CA GLU A 73 -0.36 -1.72 26.65
C GLU A 73 0.33 -2.93 26.00
N ALA A 74 -0.45 -3.92 25.54
CA ALA A 74 0.06 -5.12 24.90
C ALA A 74 0.69 -4.83 23.53
N VAL A 75 0.05 -3.97 22.72
CA VAL A 75 0.59 -3.52 21.43
C VAL A 75 1.89 -2.76 21.64
N GLY A 76 1.92 -1.82 22.61
CA GLY A 76 3.12 -1.05 22.92
C GLY A 76 4.30 -1.91 23.33
N GLU A 77 4.07 -2.95 24.15
CA GLU A 77 5.13 -3.87 24.56
C GLU A 77 5.59 -4.76 23.40
N LEU A 78 4.67 -5.30 22.59
CA LEU A 78 5.02 -6.09 21.41
C LEU A 78 5.90 -5.29 20.44
N LEU A 79 5.54 -4.03 20.16
CA LEU A 79 6.34 -3.16 19.30
C LEU A 79 7.76 -2.91 19.83
N ARG A 80 7.98 -2.93 21.15
CA ARG A 80 9.32 -2.76 21.74
C ARG A 80 10.19 -3.99 21.57
N VAL A 81 9.61 -5.18 21.71
CA VAL A 81 10.35 -6.46 21.65
C VAL A 81 10.45 -7.02 20.24
N LEU A 82 9.69 -6.46 19.29
CA LEU A 82 9.72 -6.87 17.89
C LEU A 82 11.13 -6.71 17.27
N PRO A 83 11.67 -7.76 16.62
CA PRO A 83 12.89 -7.64 15.84
C PRO A 83 12.80 -6.53 14.79
N LYS A 84 13.91 -5.83 14.56
CA LYS A 84 13.99 -4.68 13.62
C LYS A 84 13.36 -4.97 12.24
N ARG A 85 13.63 -6.16 11.68
CA ARG A 85 13.07 -6.59 10.37
C ARG A 85 11.55 -6.67 10.34
N LEU A 86 10.91 -6.96 11.46
CA LEU A 86 9.45 -7.02 11.59
C LEU A 86 8.88 -5.65 11.92
N SER A 87 9.56 -4.89 12.76
CA SER A 87 9.21 -3.50 13.05
C SER A 87 9.14 -2.64 11.78
N GLU A 88 10.07 -2.83 10.83
CA GLU A 88 10.06 -2.15 9.52
C GLU A 88 8.86 -2.54 8.64
N ARG A 89 8.21 -3.68 8.89
CA ARG A 89 7.00 -4.13 8.16
C ARG A 89 5.71 -3.67 8.80
N VAL A 90 5.76 -3.06 10.00
CA VAL A 90 4.54 -2.62 10.70
C VAL A 90 3.93 -1.45 9.92
N ALA A 91 2.80 -1.72 9.26
CA ALA A 91 2.03 -0.74 8.52
C ALA A 91 1.13 0.10 9.46
N GLY A 92 0.81 -0.41 10.64
CA GLY A 92 0.13 0.34 11.69
C GLY A 92 -0.42 -0.55 12.80
N THR A 93 -1.19 0.09 13.69
CA THR A 93 -1.78 -0.55 14.86
C THR A 93 -3.28 -0.29 14.93
N ILE A 94 -4.05 -1.28 15.34
CA ILE A 94 -5.50 -1.15 15.57
C ILE A 94 -5.81 -1.44 17.04
N SER A 95 -6.65 -0.60 17.65
CA SER A 95 -7.13 -0.84 19.02
C SER A 95 -8.45 -1.57 18.94
N VAL A 96 -8.41 -2.90 19.00
CA VAL A 96 -9.61 -3.74 18.91
C VAL A 96 -9.77 -4.53 20.21
N PRO A 97 -10.94 -4.47 20.87
CA PRO A 97 -11.22 -5.30 22.04
C PRO A 97 -11.10 -6.79 21.69
N VAL A 98 -10.67 -7.61 22.66
CA VAL A 98 -10.61 -9.09 22.49
C VAL A 98 -11.99 -9.69 22.16
N THR A 99 -13.07 -8.99 22.50
CA THR A 99 -14.46 -9.40 22.23
C THR A 99 -15.00 -8.91 20.88
N ALA A 100 -14.19 -8.23 20.07
CA ALA A 100 -14.65 -7.73 18.78
C ALA A 100 -14.95 -8.89 17.82
N SER A 101 -15.96 -8.71 16.96
CA SER A 101 -16.25 -9.71 15.95
C SER A 101 -15.18 -9.70 14.86
N VAL A 102 -15.03 -10.82 14.14
CA VAL A 102 -14.14 -10.92 12.97
C VAL A 102 -14.46 -9.84 11.93
N SER A 103 -15.75 -9.48 11.79
CA SER A 103 -16.20 -8.41 10.89
C SER A 103 -15.70 -7.03 11.33
N ASP A 104 -15.71 -6.74 12.62
CA ASP A 104 -15.22 -5.45 13.15
C ASP A 104 -13.71 -5.32 13.00
N VAL A 105 -12.98 -6.42 13.26
CA VAL A 105 -11.53 -6.49 13.02
C VAL A 105 -11.23 -6.25 11.54
N LEU A 106 -11.95 -6.91 10.63
CA LEU A 106 -11.77 -6.75 9.18
C LEU A 106 -12.04 -5.31 8.74
N ALA A 107 -13.09 -4.67 9.27
CA ALA A 107 -13.42 -3.28 8.94
C ALA A 107 -12.30 -2.31 9.35
N GLU A 108 -11.76 -2.47 10.56
CA GLU A 108 -10.65 -1.63 11.04
C GLU A 108 -9.35 -1.89 10.28
N VAL A 109 -9.06 -3.16 9.95
CA VAL A 109 -7.90 -3.51 9.10
C VAL A 109 -8.02 -2.85 7.73
N ARG A 110 -9.17 -3.00 7.06
CA ARG A 110 -9.41 -2.37 5.74
C ARG A 110 -9.26 -0.86 5.80
N ARG A 111 -9.81 -0.21 6.83
CA ARG A 111 -9.67 1.25 7.03
C ARG A 111 -8.20 1.67 7.15
N LEU A 112 -7.40 0.91 7.90
CA LEU A 112 -5.97 1.17 8.05
C LEU A 112 -5.20 0.90 6.75
N GLU A 113 -5.50 -0.19 6.04
CA GLU A 113 -4.90 -0.52 4.74
C GLU A 113 -5.18 0.59 3.73
N GLU A 114 -6.42 1.04 3.60
CA GLU A 114 -6.81 2.16 2.76
C GLU A 114 -6.05 3.44 3.14
N GLN A 115 -5.91 3.74 4.44
CA GLN A 115 -5.15 4.91 4.88
C GLN A 115 -3.67 4.83 4.46
N VAL A 116 -3.04 3.67 4.64
CA VAL A 116 -1.63 3.44 4.27
C VAL A 116 -1.45 3.53 2.75
N GLU A 117 -2.37 2.95 1.98
CA GLU A 117 -2.38 3.06 0.52
C GLU A 117 -2.50 4.51 0.07
N ARG A 118 -3.47 5.27 0.61
CA ARG A 118 -3.66 6.69 0.26
C ARG A 118 -2.43 7.54 0.56
N GLN A 119 -1.75 7.26 1.67
CA GLN A 119 -0.50 7.94 2.00
C GLN A 119 0.63 7.59 1.02
N THR A 120 0.73 6.32 0.65
CA THR A 120 1.73 5.83 -0.31
C THR A 120 1.50 6.42 -1.71
N GLU A 121 0.26 6.39 -2.20
CA GLU A 121 -0.14 7.01 -3.47
C GLU A 121 0.16 8.50 -3.48
N HIS A 122 -0.13 9.21 -2.38
CA HIS A 122 0.18 10.64 -2.27
C HIS A 122 1.68 10.91 -2.39
N GLN A 123 2.53 10.16 -1.68
CA GLN A 123 3.98 10.29 -1.79
C GLN A 123 4.50 9.96 -3.20
N LEU A 124 3.89 8.96 -3.85
CA LEU A 124 4.23 8.54 -5.19
C LEU A 124 3.94 9.65 -6.21
N VAL A 125 2.75 10.26 -6.16
CA VAL A 125 2.36 11.37 -7.03
C VAL A 125 3.22 12.60 -6.79
N GLU A 126 3.48 12.98 -5.53
CA GLU A 126 4.37 14.10 -5.20
C GLU A 126 5.79 13.89 -5.76
N SER A 127 6.32 12.68 -5.62
CA SER A 127 7.63 12.32 -6.15
C SER A 127 7.65 12.38 -7.68
N LEU A 128 6.60 11.90 -8.33
CA LEU A 128 6.45 11.93 -9.79
C LEU A 128 6.42 13.37 -10.31
N LEU A 129 5.57 14.22 -9.73
CA LEU A 129 5.44 15.63 -10.11
C LEU A 129 6.75 16.40 -9.89
N THR A 130 7.42 16.16 -8.76
CA THR A 130 8.71 16.78 -8.45
C THR A 130 9.80 16.36 -9.45
N ALA A 131 9.88 15.06 -9.75
CA ALA A 131 10.86 14.53 -10.69
C ALA A 131 10.63 15.06 -12.11
N ALA A 132 9.37 15.09 -12.56
CA ALA A 132 9.00 15.63 -13.87
C ALA A 132 9.27 17.15 -13.96
N GLY A 133 8.97 17.91 -12.91
CA GLY A 133 9.27 19.35 -12.86
C GLY A 133 10.77 19.68 -12.89
N LYS A 134 11.62 18.73 -12.47
CA LYS A 134 13.09 18.83 -12.58
C LYS A 134 13.65 18.28 -13.90
N GLY A 135 12.81 17.66 -14.74
CA GLY A 135 13.25 16.93 -15.93
C GLY A 135 14.07 15.67 -15.60
N ASP A 136 13.94 15.12 -14.39
CA ASP A 136 14.70 13.94 -13.93
C ASP A 136 13.84 12.69 -14.00
N ARG A 137 14.09 11.83 -14.99
CA ARG A 137 13.56 10.46 -15.12
C ARG A 137 12.06 10.29 -14.78
N ALA A 138 11.25 11.30 -15.09
CA ALA A 138 9.81 11.25 -14.94
C ALA A 138 9.14 12.20 -15.94
N VAL A 139 7.95 11.82 -16.37
CA VAL A 139 7.09 12.60 -17.26
C VAL A 139 5.66 12.56 -16.76
N VAL A 140 4.91 13.61 -17.05
CA VAL A 140 3.51 13.76 -16.64
C VAL A 140 2.72 14.32 -17.82
N GLY A 141 1.47 13.90 -17.93
CA GLY A 141 0.57 14.18 -19.03
C GLY A 141 0.57 13.09 -20.10
N PRO A 142 -0.53 12.93 -20.86
CA PRO A 142 -0.67 11.85 -21.83
C PRO A 142 0.38 11.88 -22.94
N THR A 143 0.71 13.05 -23.52
CA THR A 143 1.69 13.16 -24.62
C THR A 143 3.05 12.60 -24.22
N ALA A 144 3.67 13.19 -23.20
CA ALA A 144 5.02 12.85 -22.79
C ALA A 144 5.09 11.40 -22.29
N THR A 145 4.03 10.90 -21.67
CA THR A 145 3.95 9.52 -21.20
C THR A 145 3.88 8.53 -22.37
N LEU A 146 3.07 8.80 -23.40
CA LEU A 146 2.97 7.95 -24.58
C LEU A 146 4.25 7.96 -25.41
N GLU A 147 4.91 9.11 -25.55
CA GLU A 147 6.23 9.21 -26.19
C GLU A 147 7.26 8.34 -25.46
N ALA A 148 7.35 8.48 -24.13
CA ALA A 148 8.24 7.67 -23.31
C ALA A 148 7.90 6.16 -23.39
N LEU A 149 6.62 5.82 -23.53
CA LEU A 149 6.16 4.45 -23.70
C LEU A 149 6.60 3.87 -25.05
N HIS A 150 6.48 4.63 -26.13
CA HIS A 150 6.95 4.21 -27.45
C HIS A 150 8.46 3.97 -27.49
N GLU A 151 9.21 4.76 -26.75
CA GLU A 151 10.66 4.63 -26.64
C GLU A 151 11.10 3.53 -25.66
N GLY A 152 10.15 2.83 -25.02
CA GLY A 152 10.43 1.77 -24.05
C GLY A 152 11.07 2.27 -22.75
N ARG A 153 10.98 3.57 -22.47
CA ARG A 153 11.60 4.20 -21.30
C ARG A 153 10.76 4.06 -20.04
N VAL A 154 9.48 3.74 -20.15
CA VAL A 154 8.59 3.62 -18.99
C VAL A 154 9.03 2.48 -18.08
N ARG A 155 9.41 2.82 -16.84
CA ARG A 155 9.66 1.87 -15.76
C ARG A 155 8.38 1.59 -14.99
N ARG A 156 7.65 2.64 -14.63
CA ARG A 156 6.42 2.57 -13.84
C ARG A 156 5.45 3.64 -14.31
N LEU A 157 4.31 3.23 -14.82
CA LEU A 157 3.20 4.10 -15.20
C LEU A 157 2.30 4.34 -13.99
N ILE A 158 1.94 5.59 -13.74
CA ILE A 158 0.99 6.02 -12.72
C ILE A 158 -0.22 6.59 -13.45
N TYR A 159 -1.42 6.12 -13.11
CA TYR A 159 -2.65 6.52 -13.78
C TYR A 159 -3.80 6.67 -12.80
N VAL A 160 -4.83 7.38 -13.25
CA VAL A 160 -6.07 7.55 -12.52
C VAL A 160 -7.16 6.70 -13.17
N GLY A 161 -7.78 5.79 -12.42
CA GLY A 161 -8.67 4.76 -12.97
C GLY A 161 -9.95 5.30 -13.62
N ASP A 162 -10.50 6.41 -13.12
CA ASP A 162 -11.68 7.08 -13.67
C ASP A 162 -11.33 8.16 -14.72
N HIS A 163 -10.10 8.18 -15.22
CA HIS A 163 -9.68 9.17 -16.22
C HIS A 163 -10.21 8.79 -17.60
N ALA A 164 -11.10 9.63 -18.14
CA ALA A 164 -11.62 9.51 -19.50
C ALA A 164 -10.54 9.87 -20.53
N LEU A 165 -9.63 8.92 -20.77
CA LEU A 165 -8.59 9.03 -21.79
C LEU A 165 -9.06 8.35 -23.07
N THR A 166 -9.12 9.11 -24.16
CA THR A 166 -9.47 8.63 -25.50
C THR A 166 -8.29 8.77 -26.45
N GLY A 167 -8.22 7.88 -27.43
CA GLY A 167 -7.09 7.82 -28.35
C GLY A 167 -7.26 6.78 -29.46
N SER A 168 -6.23 6.69 -30.28
CA SER A 168 -6.13 5.72 -31.36
C SER A 168 -4.83 4.92 -31.29
N ALA A 169 -4.88 3.75 -31.91
CA ALA A 169 -3.71 2.91 -32.15
C ALA A 169 -3.45 2.84 -33.65
N CYS A 170 -2.18 2.78 -34.01
CA CYS A 170 -1.79 2.45 -35.38
C CYS A 170 -2.00 0.95 -35.64
N ALA A 171 -2.78 0.62 -36.67
CA ALA A 171 -3.04 -0.77 -37.07
C ALA A 171 -1.77 -1.51 -37.54
N GLN A 172 -0.71 -0.79 -37.90
CA GLN A 172 0.52 -1.36 -38.46
C GLN A 172 1.64 -1.53 -37.41
N CYS A 173 1.92 -0.50 -36.60
CA CYS A 173 3.03 -0.53 -35.64
C CYS A 173 2.59 -0.57 -34.16
N GLY A 174 1.29 -0.42 -33.89
CA GLY A 174 0.75 -0.43 -32.53
C GLY A 174 1.06 0.81 -31.69
N ALA A 175 1.63 1.87 -32.28
CA ALA A 175 1.83 3.15 -31.59
C ALA A 175 0.48 3.76 -31.16
N LEU A 176 0.44 4.33 -29.97
CA LEU A 176 -0.75 4.87 -29.30
C LEU A 176 -0.72 6.40 -29.30
N PHE A 177 -1.82 7.02 -29.67
CA PHE A 177 -1.94 8.47 -29.75
C PHE A 177 -3.19 8.92 -28.99
N TRP A 178 -3.03 9.84 -28.05
CA TRP A 178 -4.17 10.49 -27.40
C TRP A 178 -4.67 11.67 -28.25
N GLU A 179 -5.88 12.15 -27.96
CA GLU A 179 -6.49 13.25 -28.72
C GLU A 179 -5.78 14.61 -28.57
N PRO A 180 -5.85 15.49 -29.59
CA PRO A 180 -6.49 15.29 -30.90
C PRO A 180 -5.65 14.40 -31.84
N GLN A 181 -6.34 13.58 -32.65
CA GLN A 181 -5.74 12.55 -33.49
C GLN A 181 -5.51 13.04 -34.94
N ARG A 182 -4.49 12.49 -35.60
CA ARG A 182 -4.29 12.61 -37.06
C ARG A 182 -4.90 11.39 -37.76
N GLU A 183 -5.04 11.45 -39.09
CA GLU A 183 -5.48 10.29 -39.87
C GLU A 183 -4.39 9.21 -39.99
N THR A 184 -3.11 9.60 -39.89
CA THR A 184 -1.95 8.73 -40.13
C THR A 184 -0.92 8.79 -39.01
N CYS A 185 -0.26 7.65 -38.78
CA CYS A 185 0.76 7.46 -37.76
C CYS A 185 2.08 8.15 -38.13
N TRP A 186 2.67 8.91 -37.20
CA TRP A 186 3.98 9.54 -37.40
C TRP A 186 5.16 8.57 -37.54
N TYR A 187 5.07 7.38 -36.94
CA TYR A 187 6.20 6.44 -36.93
C TYR A 187 6.29 5.58 -38.19
N CYS A 188 5.15 5.28 -38.84
CA CYS A 188 5.13 4.36 -39.99
C CYS A 188 4.18 4.75 -41.12
N GLY A 189 3.42 5.85 -41.00
CA GLY A 189 2.43 6.26 -42.00
C GLY A 189 1.14 5.45 -42.02
N GLY A 190 1.03 4.39 -41.22
CA GLY A 190 -0.16 3.54 -41.16
C GLY A 190 -1.40 4.27 -40.62
N LYS A 191 -2.59 3.72 -40.92
CA LYS A 191 -3.89 4.26 -40.48
C LYS A 191 -4.01 4.21 -38.95
N LEU A 192 -4.55 5.29 -38.38
CA LEU A 192 -4.93 5.33 -36.96
C LEU A 192 -6.40 4.91 -36.80
N GLU A 193 -6.64 4.02 -35.85
CA GLU A 193 -7.97 3.50 -35.53
C GLU A 193 -8.30 3.82 -34.08
N ALA A 194 -9.49 4.37 -33.84
CA ALA A 194 -9.96 4.68 -32.50
C ALA A 194 -9.99 3.39 -31.65
N VAL A 195 -9.47 3.49 -30.44
CA VAL A 195 -9.39 2.35 -29.51
C VAL A 195 -10.49 2.50 -28.45
N PRO A 196 -11.43 1.54 -28.37
CA PRO A 196 -12.29 1.41 -27.20
C PRO A 196 -11.43 1.13 -25.97
N ASP A 197 -11.69 1.84 -24.87
CA ASP A 197 -10.88 1.76 -23.64
C ASP A 197 -9.38 1.97 -23.89
N PHE A 198 -9.05 3.17 -24.38
CA PHE A 198 -7.68 3.54 -24.69
C PHE A 198 -6.76 3.47 -23.47
N LEU A 199 -7.26 3.78 -22.27
CA LEU A 199 -6.48 3.63 -21.04
C LEU A 199 -6.01 2.19 -20.86
N ASN A 200 -6.91 1.20 -20.92
CA ASN A 200 -6.52 -0.20 -20.81
C ASN A 200 -5.46 -0.60 -21.85
N ARG A 201 -5.56 -0.07 -23.08
CA ARG A 201 -4.55 -0.30 -24.11
C ARG A 201 -3.17 0.25 -23.76
N VAL A 202 -3.11 1.41 -23.10
CA VAL A 202 -1.86 1.99 -22.57
C VAL A 202 -1.28 1.11 -21.45
N LEU A 203 -2.13 0.58 -20.57
CA LEU A 203 -1.71 -0.33 -19.48
C LEU A 203 -1.11 -1.62 -20.05
N GLU A 204 -1.81 -2.28 -20.97
CA GLU A 204 -1.33 -3.48 -21.67
C GLU A 204 0.03 -3.25 -22.33
N ARG A 205 0.17 -2.12 -23.03
CA ARG A 205 1.41 -1.78 -23.73
C ARG A 205 2.56 -1.54 -22.74
N THR A 206 2.28 -0.91 -21.60
CA THR A 206 3.27 -0.69 -20.54
C THR A 206 3.79 -2.00 -19.97
N LEU A 207 2.88 -2.93 -19.67
CA LEU A 207 3.25 -4.27 -19.20
C LEU A 207 4.05 -5.03 -20.26
N ALA A 208 3.67 -4.93 -21.55
CA ALA A 208 4.36 -5.59 -22.65
C ALA A 208 5.81 -5.10 -22.85
N VAL A 209 6.13 -3.85 -22.47
CA VAL A 209 7.51 -3.33 -22.48
C VAL A 209 8.24 -3.51 -21.14
N GLY A 210 7.70 -4.36 -20.25
CA GLY A 210 8.26 -4.72 -18.95
C GLY A 210 8.18 -3.61 -17.90
N GLY A 211 7.30 -2.61 -18.09
CA GLY A 211 7.00 -1.61 -17.07
C GLY A 211 5.99 -2.14 -16.06
N SER A 212 5.90 -1.51 -14.88
CA SER A 212 4.81 -1.74 -13.93
C SER A 212 3.73 -0.67 -14.08
N VAL A 213 2.50 -0.96 -13.63
CA VAL A 213 1.39 0.01 -13.60
C VAL A 213 0.92 0.19 -12.16
N GLU A 214 0.57 1.41 -11.79
CA GLU A 214 0.02 1.75 -10.47
C GLU A 214 -1.19 2.68 -10.64
N GLU A 215 -2.34 2.29 -10.10
CA GLU A 215 -3.52 3.15 -10.01
C GLU A 215 -3.41 4.03 -8.76
N VAL A 216 -3.78 5.31 -8.86
CA VAL A 216 -3.93 6.19 -7.70
C VAL A 216 -5.38 6.65 -7.57
N ARG A 217 -5.86 6.87 -6.34
CA ARG A 217 -7.22 7.38 -6.07
C ARG A 217 -7.23 8.47 -5.01
N GLY A 218 -8.40 9.04 -4.77
CA GLY A 218 -8.60 10.09 -3.75
C GLY A 218 -7.76 11.35 -4.02
N PRO A 219 -7.19 11.99 -3.00
CA PRO A 219 -6.44 13.24 -3.17
C PRO A 219 -5.23 13.15 -4.11
N ALA A 220 -4.57 11.99 -4.17
CA ALA A 220 -3.44 11.75 -5.07
C ALA A 220 -3.91 11.74 -6.54
N ALA A 221 -5.04 11.12 -6.82
CA ALA A 221 -5.65 11.14 -8.15
C ALA A 221 -6.04 12.56 -8.59
N GLU A 222 -6.61 13.38 -7.71
CA GLU A 222 -6.98 14.75 -8.05
C GLU A 222 -5.76 15.60 -8.43
N LYS A 223 -4.64 15.43 -7.71
CA LYS A 223 -3.36 16.07 -8.07
C LYS A 223 -2.84 15.61 -9.42
N LEU A 224 -2.89 14.30 -9.70
CA LEU A 224 -2.43 13.76 -10.99
C LEU A 224 -3.36 14.17 -12.13
N LYS A 225 -4.69 14.20 -11.92
CA LYS A 225 -5.70 14.72 -12.86
C LYS A 225 -5.39 16.16 -13.27
N ALA A 226 -5.04 17.02 -12.31
CA ALA A 226 -4.64 18.40 -12.60
C ALA A 226 -3.40 18.50 -13.51
N ALA A 227 -2.57 17.47 -13.55
CA ALA A 227 -1.40 17.36 -14.42
C ALA A 227 -1.64 16.48 -15.68
N GLY A 228 -2.89 16.10 -15.97
CA GLY A 228 -3.26 15.32 -17.15
C GLY A 228 -3.55 13.84 -16.90
N GLY A 229 -3.74 13.42 -15.64
CA GLY A 229 -4.30 12.11 -15.27
C GLY A 229 -3.41 10.89 -15.53
N LEU A 230 -2.25 11.09 -16.13
CA LEU A 230 -1.30 10.05 -16.50
C LEU A 230 0.13 10.54 -16.31
N GLY A 231 1.03 9.67 -15.86
CA GLY A 231 2.45 9.97 -15.81
C GLY A 231 3.29 8.72 -15.66
N ALA A 232 4.60 8.84 -15.78
CA ALA A 232 5.50 7.69 -15.66
C ALA A 232 6.85 8.06 -15.07
N PHE A 233 7.40 7.15 -14.27
CA PHE A 233 8.83 7.10 -14.00
C PHE A 233 9.55 6.39 -15.13
N LEU A 234 10.71 6.92 -15.50
CA LEU A 234 11.52 6.45 -16.61
C LEU A 234 12.69 5.60 -16.11
N ARG A 235 13.17 4.71 -16.98
CA ARG A 235 14.38 3.89 -16.75
C ARG A 235 15.64 4.74 -16.90
N TYR A 236 15.65 5.64 -17.88
CA TYR A 236 16.74 6.52 -18.25
C TYR A 236 16.21 7.81 -18.89
#